data_AF-A0A838UL52-F1
#
_entry.id   AF-A0A838UL52-F1
#
_cell.length_a   1.000
_cell.length_b   1.000
_cell.length_c   1.000
_cell.angle_alpha   90.00
_cell.angle_beta   90.00
_cell.angle_gamma   90.00
#
_symmetry.space_group_name_H-M   'P 1'
#
loop_
_entity.id
_entity.type
_entity.pdbx_description
1 polymer ?
#
loop_
_entity_poly.entity_id
_entity_poly.type
_entity_poly.pdbx_seq_one_letter_code
_entity_poly.pdbx_strand_id
1 'polypeptide(L)'
;RGHLEAMLLVRPIRRVRLWSRTRESAEAFARTQAARHGLDIEPAASAREAVASADIICTVSSAREPILLGDWIAPGTHLNIVGSSLAATAEIDTEAVVKSRFFVDYRPSTISEGGEYRRALAAGAITPDHILGEIGEVAPEPRPDGATAATSPSSSRWASRLRTWPALITSCERPAPPTSARRWISS
;
A
#
# COMPACT_ATOMS: atom_id res chain seq x y z
N ARG A 1 5.25 11.42 -0.69
CA ARG A 1 4.81 12.47 0.26
C ARG A 1 3.34 12.28 0.62
N GLY A 2 2.41 12.38 -0.33
CA GLY A 2 0.97 12.24 -0.07
C GLY A 2 0.57 10.97 0.69
N HIS A 3 1.17 9.80 0.38
CA HIS A 3 0.90 8.57 1.14
C HIS A 3 1.31 8.64 2.61
N LEU A 4 2.44 9.29 2.94
CA LEU A 4 2.82 9.50 4.34
C LEU A 4 1.78 10.37 5.05
N GLU A 5 1.42 11.50 4.44
CA GLU A 5 0.41 12.41 5.00
C GLU A 5 -0.93 11.70 5.22
N ALA A 6 -1.40 10.92 4.24
CA ALA A 6 -2.64 10.15 4.36
C ALA A 6 -2.58 9.12 5.50
N MET A 7 -1.48 8.38 5.63
CA MET A 7 -1.31 7.41 6.71
C MET A 7 -1.31 8.06 8.10
N LEU A 8 -0.69 9.24 8.23
CA LEU A 8 -0.68 9.99 9.50
C LEU A 8 -2.07 10.46 9.94
N LEU A 9 -3.01 10.66 9.00
CA LEU A 9 -4.38 11.05 9.32
C LEU A 9 -5.23 9.90 9.90
N VAL A 10 -4.90 8.66 9.55
CA VAL A 10 -5.75 7.48 9.87
C VAL A 10 -5.10 6.52 10.87
N ARG A 11 -3.82 6.71 11.18
CA ARG A 11 -3.06 5.88 12.13
C ARG A 11 -2.13 6.73 13.00
N PRO A 12 -1.98 6.38 14.29
CA PRO A 12 -1.03 7.03 15.18
C PRO A 12 0.39 6.50 14.93
N ILE A 13 0.98 6.85 13.79
CA ILE A 13 2.33 6.44 13.42
C ILE A 13 3.35 7.14 14.33
N ARG A 14 4.20 6.35 15.00
CA ARG A 14 5.21 6.86 15.94
C ARG A 14 6.62 6.95 15.36
N ARG A 15 6.94 6.07 14.41
CA ARG A 15 8.25 5.96 13.77
C ARG A 15 8.07 5.54 12.33
N VAL A 16 8.87 6.11 11.44
CA VAL A 16 8.91 5.77 10.02
C VAL A 16 10.31 5.35 9.67
N ARG A 17 10.46 4.20 9.01
CA ARG A 17 11.70 3.83 8.34
C ARG A 17 11.49 4.00 6.84
N LEU A 18 12.49 4.53 6.17
CA LEU A 18 12.41 4.88 4.76
C LEU A 18 13.61 4.32 4.02
N TRP A 19 13.36 3.71 2.86
CA TRP A 19 14.41 3.35 1.93
C TRP A 19 14.09 3.85 0.53
N SER A 20 15.14 4.21 -0.20
CA SER A 20 15.10 4.54 -1.62
C SER A 20 16.40 4.04 -2.27
N ARG A 21 16.36 3.75 -3.57
CA ARG A 21 17.56 3.39 -4.36
C ARG A 21 18.64 4.47 -4.30
N THR A 22 18.24 5.73 -4.22
CA THR A 22 19.14 6.88 -4.10
C THR A 22 19.15 7.33 -2.65
N ARG A 23 20.28 7.13 -1.94
CA ARG A 23 20.37 7.40 -0.50
C ARG A 23 20.10 8.87 -0.17
N GLU A 24 20.64 9.78 -0.98
CA GLU A 24 20.47 11.22 -0.83
C GLU A 24 18.99 11.62 -0.89
N SER A 25 18.20 10.92 -1.72
CA SER A 25 16.75 11.16 -1.82
C SER A 25 16.01 10.73 -0.55
N ALA A 26 16.38 9.59 0.05
CA ALA A 26 15.79 9.12 1.30
C ALA A 26 16.14 10.07 2.45
N GLU A 27 17.40 10.49 2.54
CA GLU A 27 17.86 11.40 3.58
C GLU A 27 17.22 12.79 3.46
N ALA A 28 17.11 13.34 2.24
CA ALA A 28 16.42 14.61 2.01
C ALA A 28 14.94 14.52 2.37
N PHE A 29 14.26 13.42 1.99
CA PHE A 29 12.87 13.21 2.36
C PHE A 29 12.70 13.09 3.88
N ALA A 30 13.53 12.28 4.54
CA ALA A 30 13.48 12.10 5.99
C ALA A 30 13.66 13.43 6.72
N ARG A 31 14.70 14.22 6.39
CA ARG A 31 14.92 15.54 6.99
C ARG A 31 13.71 16.47 6.84
N THR A 32 13.18 16.58 5.62
CA THR A 32 12.07 17.52 5.35
C THR A 32 10.75 17.10 6.00
N GLN A 33 10.43 15.80 6.01
CA GLN A 33 9.17 15.31 6.56
C GLN A 33 9.23 15.18 8.09
N ALA A 34 10.38 14.81 8.67
CA ALA A 34 10.58 14.78 10.12
C ALA A 34 10.36 16.17 10.72
N ALA A 35 10.99 17.21 10.15
CA ALA A 35 10.83 18.58 10.61
C ALA A 35 9.39 19.09 10.47
N ARG A 36 8.70 18.74 9.38
CA ARG A 36 7.34 19.20 9.11
C ARG A 36 6.28 18.58 10.02
N HIS A 37 6.45 17.31 10.38
CA HIS A 37 5.43 16.53 11.09
C HIS A 37 5.81 16.21 12.55
N GLY A 38 7.03 16.57 12.98
CA GLY A 38 7.53 16.22 14.31
C GLY A 38 7.67 14.71 14.51
N LEU A 39 8.09 13.99 13.45
CA LEU A 39 8.18 12.53 13.43
C LEU A 39 9.62 12.05 13.43
N ASP A 40 9.84 10.89 14.04
CA ASP A 40 11.07 10.12 13.85
C ASP A 40 11.01 9.40 12.49
N ILE A 41 11.83 9.88 11.54
CA ILE A 41 11.97 9.29 10.20
C ILE A 41 13.43 8.91 9.97
N GLU A 42 13.67 7.62 9.85
CA GLU A 42 15.01 7.04 9.74
C GLU A 42 15.26 6.47 8.33
N PRO A 43 16.25 7.00 7.59
CA PRO A 43 16.73 6.37 6.37
C PRO A 43 17.42 5.03 6.68
N ALA A 44 16.85 3.93 6.20
CA ALA A 44 17.41 2.59 6.29
C ALA A 44 18.48 2.36 5.21
N ALA A 45 19.45 1.48 5.48
CA ALA A 45 20.49 1.13 4.51
C ALA A 45 20.00 0.18 3.41
N SER A 46 18.90 -0.54 3.65
CA SER A 46 18.29 -1.45 2.68
C SER A 46 16.76 -1.49 2.78
N ALA A 47 16.09 -1.94 1.71
CA ALA A 47 14.65 -2.20 1.72
C ALA A 47 14.26 -3.20 2.80
N ARG A 48 15.04 -4.28 2.97
CA ARG A 48 14.83 -5.30 4.00
C ARG A 48 14.86 -4.73 5.41
N GLU A 49 15.81 -3.85 5.69
CA GLU A 49 15.91 -3.17 6.99
C GLU A 49 14.74 -2.21 7.24
N ALA A 50 14.30 -1.50 6.20
CA ALA A 50 13.17 -0.58 6.31
C ALA A 50 11.88 -1.28 6.72
N VAL A 51 11.67 -2.52 6.25
CA VAL A 51 10.42 -3.27 6.47
C VAL A 51 10.45 -4.23 7.65
N ALA A 52 11.63 -4.50 8.24
CA ALA A 52 11.77 -5.46 9.33
C ALA A 52 10.84 -5.13 10.52
N SER A 53 9.92 -6.01 10.89
CA SER A 53 8.96 -5.76 11.99
C SER A 53 8.10 -4.49 11.80
N ALA A 54 7.83 -4.08 10.56
CA ALA A 54 6.92 -2.98 10.28
C ALA A 54 5.45 -3.43 10.41
N ASP A 55 4.64 -2.64 11.10
CA ASP A 55 3.18 -2.87 11.16
C ASP A 55 2.48 -2.50 9.84
N ILE A 56 3.04 -1.49 9.14
CA ILE A 56 2.54 -0.97 7.87
C ILE A 56 3.74 -0.76 6.95
N ILE A 57 3.67 -1.29 5.73
CA ILE A 57 4.64 -1.04 4.66
C ILE A 57 3.90 -0.35 3.52
N CYS A 58 4.51 0.69 2.96
CA CYS A 58 3.99 1.39 1.80
C CYS A 58 5.11 1.50 0.75
N THR A 59 4.85 0.94 -0.43
CA THR A 59 5.75 1.03 -1.58
C THR A 59 5.19 2.05 -2.57
N VAL A 60 6.05 2.96 -3.03
CA VAL A 60 5.73 4.05 -3.95
C VAL A 60 6.90 4.21 -4.93
N SER A 61 7.08 3.20 -5.77
CA SER A 61 8.22 3.03 -6.67
C SER A 61 7.78 2.70 -8.09
N SER A 62 8.60 3.10 -9.05
CA SER A 62 8.51 2.67 -10.45
C SER A 62 9.43 1.48 -10.73
N ALA A 63 9.60 0.59 -9.74
CA ALA A 63 10.48 -0.56 -9.87
C ALA A 63 9.93 -1.56 -10.90
N ARG A 64 10.83 -2.09 -11.74
CA ARG A 64 10.49 -3.14 -12.72
C ARG A 64 10.62 -4.54 -12.12
N GLU A 65 11.40 -4.68 -11.06
CA GLU A 65 11.59 -5.93 -10.33
C GLU A 65 11.26 -5.72 -8.85
N PRO A 66 10.81 -6.79 -8.16
CA PRO A 66 10.43 -6.72 -6.76
C PRO A 66 11.51 -6.08 -5.88
N ILE A 67 11.11 -5.08 -5.11
CA ILE A 67 11.93 -4.41 -4.09
C ILE A 67 11.53 -4.82 -2.66
N LEU A 68 10.37 -5.48 -2.53
CA LEU A 68 9.85 -6.03 -1.29
C LEU A 68 9.53 -7.50 -1.51
N LEU A 69 10.22 -8.36 -0.76
CA LEU A 69 10.06 -9.82 -0.84
C LEU A 69 9.14 -10.33 0.26
N GLY A 70 8.29 -11.31 -0.05
CA GLY A 70 7.33 -11.88 0.87
C GLY A 70 7.95 -12.46 2.14
N ASP A 71 9.19 -12.96 2.07
CA ASP A 71 9.92 -13.50 3.22
C ASP A 71 10.41 -12.43 4.21
N TRP A 72 10.35 -11.15 3.85
CA TRP A 72 10.72 -10.05 4.74
C TRP A 72 9.52 -9.52 5.53
N ILE A 73 8.31 -9.90 5.14
CA ILE A 73 7.06 -9.35 5.65
C ILE A 73 6.66 -10.13 6.89
N ALA A 74 6.54 -9.41 8.01
CA ALA A 74 6.09 -10.01 9.26
C ALA A 74 4.60 -10.37 9.18
N PRO A 75 4.15 -11.42 9.88
CA PRO A 75 2.72 -11.69 9.95
C PRO A 75 1.96 -10.54 10.63
N GLY A 76 0.83 -10.14 10.08
CA GLY A 76 0.01 -9.03 10.59
C GLY A 76 0.29 -7.70 9.91
N THR A 77 1.26 -7.62 9.00
CA THR A 77 1.69 -6.36 8.38
C THR A 77 0.72 -5.91 7.29
N HIS A 78 0.24 -4.66 7.35
CA HIS A 78 -0.54 -4.08 6.27
C HIS A 78 0.36 -3.52 5.15
N LEU A 79 0.00 -3.78 3.90
CA LEU A 79 0.75 -3.39 2.71
C LEU A 79 -0.07 -2.42 1.84
N ASN A 80 0.52 -1.27 1.53
CA ASN A 80 0.03 -0.33 0.52
C ASN A 80 0.97 -0.39 -0.68
N ILE A 81 0.54 -1.06 -1.75
CA ILE A 81 1.36 -1.26 -2.96
C ILE A 81 0.87 -0.28 -4.02
N VAL A 82 1.49 0.89 -4.11
CA VAL A 82 0.99 2.02 -4.91
C VAL A 82 1.80 2.23 -6.19
N GLY A 83 2.80 1.39 -6.43
CA GLY A 83 3.70 1.53 -7.58
C GLY A 83 3.00 1.54 -8.93
N SER A 84 3.80 1.86 -9.93
CA SER A 84 3.36 2.09 -11.31
C SER A 84 2.36 1.04 -11.82
N SER A 85 1.22 1.49 -12.33
CA SER A 85 0.17 0.69 -12.98
C SER A 85 0.57 0.27 -14.41
N LEU A 86 1.76 -0.29 -14.58
CA LEU A 86 2.21 -0.87 -15.85
C LEU A 86 2.34 -2.37 -15.68
N ALA A 87 1.80 -3.15 -16.61
CA ALA A 87 1.87 -4.62 -16.55
C ALA A 87 3.29 -5.20 -16.39
N ALA A 88 4.32 -4.46 -16.81
CA ALA A 88 5.72 -4.87 -16.71
C ALA A 88 6.39 -4.52 -15.36
N THR A 89 5.79 -3.69 -14.52
CA THR A 89 6.34 -3.31 -13.21
C THR A 89 5.86 -4.21 -12.10
N ALA A 90 6.66 -4.36 -11.06
CA ALA A 90 6.33 -5.14 -9.88
C ALA A 90 7.14 -4.62 -8.70
N GLU A 91 6.47 -4.15 -7.65
CA GLU A 91 7.12 -3.74 -6.41
C GLU A 91 7.32 -4.91 -5.44
N ILE A 92 6.42 -5.90 -5.50
CA ILE A 92 6.43 -7.09 -4.66
C ILE A 92 6.61 -8.37 -5.48
N ASP A 93 7.16 -9.40 -4.85
CA ASP A 93 7.30 -10.72 -5.46
C ASP A 93 6.01 -11.54 -5.37
N THR A 94 5.98 -12.66 -6.09
CA THR A 94 4.84 -13.59 -6.09
C THR A 94 4.54 -14.11 -4.69
N GLU A 95 5.56 -14.33 -3.88
CA GLU A 95 5.40 -14.83 -2.51
C GLU A 95 4.64 -13.84 -1.61
N ALA A 96 4.93 -12.54 -1.73
CA ALA A 96 4.18 -11.50 -1.04
C ALA A 96 2.71 -11.47 -1.48
N VAL A 97 2.43 -11.66 -2.78
CA VAL A 97 1.04 -11.75 -3.30
C VAL A 97 0.32 -12.95 -2.68
N VAL A 98 0.93 -14.14 -2.72
CA VAL A 98 0.35 -15.40 -2.21
C VAL A 98 0.05 -15.33 -0.71
N LYS A 99 0.97 -14.76 0.09
CA LYS A 99 0.81 -14.62 1.55
C LYS A 99 -0.23 -13.58 1.96
N SER A 100 -0.69 -12.74 1.03
CA SER A 100 -1.55 -11.60 1.33
C SER A 100 -3.02 -11.89 1.10
N ARG A 101 -3.86 -11.29 1.93
CA ARG A 101 -5.25 -11.04 1.58
C ARG A 101 -5.27 -9.88 0.58
N PHE A 102 -5.59 -10.19 -0.66
CA PHE A 102 -5.39 -9.28 -1.78
C PHE A 102 -6.66 -8.48 -2.07
N PHE A 103 -6.63 -7.19 -1.79
CA PHE A 103 -7.69 -6.24 -2.13
C PHE A 103 -7.15 -5.22 -3.13
N VAL A 104 -8.03 -4.75 -3.98
CA VAL A 104 -7.68 -3.84 -5.08
C VAL A 104 -8.51 -2.58 -4.99
N ASP A 105 -8.08 -1.50 -5.60
CA ASP A 105 -8.92 -0.31 -5.79
C ASP A 105 -9.96 -0.52 -6.88
N TYR A 106 -9.55 -1.06 -8.03
CA TYR A 106 -10.40 -1.29 -9.18
C TYR A 106 -10.00 -2.55 -9.94
N ARG A 107 -10.85 -3.58 -9.83
CA ARG A 107 -10.59 -4.93 -10.30
C ARG A 107 -10.27 -5.03 -11.79
N PRO A 108 -10.99 -4.36 -12.71
CA PRO A 108 -10.65 -4.41 -14.13
C PRO A 108 -9.24 -3.89 -14.43
N SER A 109 -8.80 -2.83 -13.75
CA SER A 109 -7.44 -2.30 -13.91
C SER A 109 -6.40 -3.26 -13.35
N THR A 110 -6.63 -3.88 -12.18
CA THR A 110 -5.66 -4.86 -11.64
C THR A 110 -5.51 -6.08 -12.55
N ILE A 111 -6.62 -6.57 -13.12
CA ILE A 111 -6.57 -7.71 -14.04
C ILE A 111 -5.80 -7.35 -15.32
N SER A 112 -5.97 -6.13 -15.85
CA SER A 112 -5.28 -5.67 -17.06
C SER A 112 -3.81 -5.29 -16.79
N GLU A 113 -3.53 -4.51 -15.76
CA GLU A 113 -2.26 -3.80 -15.59
C GLU A 113 -1.51 -4.12 -14.29
N GLY A 114 -2.13 -4.83 -13.35
CA GLY A 114 -1.51 -5.18 -12.07
C GLY A 114 -0.38 -6.19 -12.26
N GLY A 115 0.86 -5.72 -12.39
CA GLY A 115 1.99 -6.56 -12.76
C GLY A 115 2.28 -7.65 -11.73
N GLU A 116 2.17 -7.39 -10.42
CA GLU A 116 2.41 -8.42 -9.39
C GLU A 116 1.32 -9.49 -9.40
N TYR A 117 0.05 -9.08 -9.56
CA TYR A 117 -1.08 -10.00 -9.72
C TYR A 117 -0.93 -10.86 -10.97
N ARG A 118 -0.62 -10.24 -12.12
CA ARG A 118 -0.45 -10.94 -13.40
C ARG A 118 0.73 -11.91 -13.38
N ARG A 119 1.86 -11.53 -12.78
CA ARG A 119 3.02 -12.42 -12.60
C ARG A 119 2.65 -13.62 -11.74
N ALA A 120 1.95 -13.42 -10.62
CA ALA A 120 1.50 -14.50 -9.76
C ALA A 120 0.49 -15.43 -10.45
N LEU A 121 -0.46 -14.89 -11.22
CA LEU A 121 -1.43 -15.67 -11.99
C LEU A 121 -0.76 -16.48 -13.11
N ALA A 122 0.16 -15.87 -13.86
CA ALA A 122 0.91 -16.53 -14.93
C ALA A 122 1.81 -17.66 -14.41
N ALA A 123 2.33 -17.51 -13.18
CA ALA A 123 3.10 -18.55 -12.48
C ALA A 123 2.22 -19.68 -11.92
N GLY A 124 0.89 -19.57 -11.99
CA GLY A 124 -0.05 -20.53 -11.39
C GLY A 124 -0.05 -20.52 -9.86
N ALA A 125 0.53 -19.49 -9.23
CA ALA A 125 0.65 -19.38 -7.78
C ALA A 125 -0.66 -18.92 -7.10
N ILE A 126 -1.54 -18.26 -7.86
CA ILE A 126 -2.86 -17.81 -7.44
C ILE A 126 -3.89 -18.10 -8.53
N THR A 127 -5.18 -18.05 -8.16
CA THR A 127 -6.30 -18.06 -9.11
C THR A 127 -6.94 -16.67 -9.20
N PRO A 128 -7.85 -16.42 -10.16
CA PRO A 128 -8.59 -15.15 -10.21
C PRO A 128 -9.37 -14.81 -8.94
N ASP A 129 -9.76 -15.83 -8.17
CA ASP A 129 -10.47 -15.67 -6.88
C ASP A 129 -9.58 -15.13 -5.75
N HIS A 130 -8.28 -14.97 -6.00
CA HIS A 130 -7.35 -14.37 -5.03
C HIS A 130 -7.67 -12.90 -4.74
N ILE A 131 -8.30 -12.18 -5.69
CA ILE A 131 -8.82 -10.83 -5.46
C ILE A 131 -10.11 -10.93 -4.63
N LEU A 132 -9.99 -10.66 -3.33
CA LEU A 132 -11.06 -10.82 -2.36
C LEU A 132 -12.15 -9.76 -2.44
N GLY A 133 -11.85 -8.59 -3.01
CA GLY A 133 -12.78 -7.46 -3.07
C GLY A 133 -12.09 -6.17 -3.48
N GLU A 134 -12.89 -5.16 -3.73
CA GLU A 134 -12.43 -3.79 -3.95
C GLU A 134 -12.41 -3.02 -2.61
N ILE A 135 -11.49 -2.05 -2.46
CA ILE A 135 -11.34 -1.31 -1.21
C ILE A 135 -12.60 -0.51 -0.84
N GLY A 136 -13.38 -0.09 -1.84
CA GLY A 136 -14.68 0.57 -1.64
C GLY A 136 -15.73 -0.32 -0.97
N GLU A 137 -15.62 -1.64 -1.13
CA GLU A 137 -16.49 -2.64 -0.51
C GLU A 137 -16.11 -2.91 0.96
N VAL A 138 -14.91 -2.46 1.37
CA VAL A 138 -14.36 -2.67 2.72
C VAL A 138 -14.75 -1.54 3.68
N ALA A 139 -15.13 -0.36 3.18
CA ALA A 139 -15.46 0.79 4.00
C ALA A 139 -16.77 0.56 4.80
N PRO A 140 -16.87 1.01 6.06
CA PRO A 140 -18.14 1.02 6.77
C PRO A 140 -19.13 1.96 6.07
N GLU A 141 -20.41 1.56 6.04
CA GLU A 141 -21.52 2.39 5.58
C GLU A 141 -21.45 3.80 6.21
N PRO A 142 -21.53 4.89 5.41
CA PRO A 142 -21.65 6.23 5.97
C PRO A 142 -23.00 6.35 6.70
N ARG A 143 -22.96 6.72 7.99
CA ARG A 143 -24.19 7.04 8.72
C ARG A 143 -24.74 8.39 8.25
N PRO A 144 -26.07 8.55 8.22
CA PRO A 144 -26.74 9.74 7.68
C PRO A 144 -26.45 11.05 8.43
N ASP A 145 -25.75 11.01 9.56
CA ASP A 145 -25.35 12.15 10.40
C ASP A 145 -23.88 12.57 10.24
N GLY A 146 -23.12 11.94 9.33
CA GLY A 146 -21.72 12.29 9.07
C GLY A 146 -20.71 11.79 10.12
N ALA A 147 -21.15 11.02 11.11
CA ALA A 147 -20.27 10.35 12.07
C ALA A 147 -19.98 8.91 11.63
N THR A 148 -18.71 8.55 11.46
CA THR A 148 -18.30 7.15 11.21
C THR A 148 -18.35 6.35 12.52
N ALA A 149 -19.51 5.79 12.84
CA ALA A 149 -19.63 4.79 13.89
C ALA A 149 -19.70 3.39 13.25
N ALA A 150 -18.65 2.59 13.47
CA ALA A 150 -18.58 1.19 13.08
C ALA A 150 -19.63 0.36 13.84
N THR A 151 -20.80 0.17 13.24
CA THR A 151 -21.77 -0.83 13.70
C THR A 151 -22.19 -1.70 12.54
N SER A 152 -21.63 -2.91 12.47
CA SER A 152 -22.23 -4.06 11.80
C SER A 152 -22.31 -5.22 12.79
N PRO A 153 -23.22 -6.19 12.59
CA PRO A 153 -23.63 -7.14 13.62
C PRO A 153 -22.45 -8.02 14.06
N SER A 154 -22.19 -8.01 15.37
CA SER A 154 -21.06 -8.64 16.07
C SER A 154 -19.69 -7.99 15.82
N SER A 155 -19.49 -6.85 16.49
CA SER A 155 -18.19 -6.19 16.70
C SER A 155 -17.09 -7.09 17.30
N SER A 156 -17.40 -8.31 17.75
CA SER A 156 -16.44 -9.28 18.30
C SER A 156 -15.74 -10.16 17.25
N ARG A 157 -16.23 -10.27 16.01
CA ARG A 157 -15.61 -11.12 14.97
C ARG A 157 -14.50 -10.43 14.17
N TRP A 158 -14.47 -9.10 14.11
CA TRP A 158 -13.60 -8.34 13.21
C TRP A 158 -12.26 -7.95 13.85
N ALA A 159 -12.28 -7.44 15.09
CA ALA A 159 -11.06 -7.10 15.83
C ALA A 159 -10.22 -8.33 16.18
N SER A 160 -10.84 -9.51 16.27
CA SER A 160 -10.18 -10.81 16.49
C SER A 160 -9.62 -11.43 15.20
N ARG A 161 -10.20 -11.11 14.03
CA ARG A 161 -9.76 -11.64 12.72
C ARG A 161 -8.64 -10.85 12.05
N LEU A 162 -8.31 -9.64 12.51
CA LEU A 162 -7.16 -8.88 12.00
C LEU A 162 -5.85 -9.18 12.75
N ARG A 163 -5.92 -9.91 13.88
CA ARG A 163 -4.76 -10.19 14.74
C ARG A 163 -3.98 -11.47 14.39
N THR A 164 -4.35 -12.19 13.34
CA THR A 164 -3.83 -13.56 13.08
C THR A 164 -3.38 -13.83 11.63
N TRP A 165 -3.28 -12.83 10.74
CA TRP A 165 -3.08 -13.10 9.31
C TRP A 165 -2.00 -12.24 8.65
N PRO A 166 -1.30 -12.75 7.61
CA PRO A 166 0.05 -12.28 7.32
C PRO A 166 0.13 -10.88 6.71
N ALA A 167 -0.76 -10.52 5.77
CA ALA A 167 -0.81 -9.16 5.22
C ALA A 167 -2.13 -8.78 4.51
N LEU A 168 -2.40 -7.48 4.42
CA LEU A 168 -3.49 -6.87 3.63
C LEU A 168 -2.87 -5.96 2.56
N ILE A 169 -2.98 -6.30 1.28
CA ILE A 169 -2.54 -5.43 0.17
C ILE A 169 -3.69 -4.55 -0.26
N THR A 170 -3.43 -3.24 -0.39
CA THR A 170 -4.28 -2.32 -1.15
C THR A 170 -3.45 -1.69 -2.25
N SER A 171 -3.80 -2.00 -3.50
CA SER A 171 -3.30 -1.30 -4.69
C SER A 171 -4.18 -0.10 -4.99
N CYS A 172 -3.61 1.05 -5.35
CA CYS A 172 -4.36 2.27 -5.67
C CYS A 172 -3.69 3.01 -6.82
N GLU A 173 -4.37 3.18 -7.95
CA GLU A 173 -4.28 4.37 -8.79
C GLU A 173 -5.44 4.42 -9.83
N ARG A 174 -6.24 5.49 -9.78
CA ARG A 174 -7.22 5.79 -10.83
C ARG A 174 -6.49 6.11 -12.15
N PRO A 175 -6.94 5.60 -13.30
CA PRO A 175 -6.56 6.18 -14.58
C PRO A 175 -7.17 7.59 -14.70
N ALA A 176 -6.34 8.59 -14.99
CA ALA A 176 -6.84 9.92 -15.37
C ALA A 176 -7.64 9.80 -16.69
N PRO A 177 -8.82 10.42 -16.81
CA PRO A 177 -9.53 10.46 -18.10
C PRO A 177 -8.74 11.30 -19.10
N PRO A 178 -8.77 10.96 -20.40
CA PRO A 178 -8.08 11.73 -21.41
C PRO A 178 -8.87 13.02 -21.72
N THR A 179 -8.13 14.12 -21.84
CA THR A 179 -8.38 15.38 -22.59
C THR A 179 -8.63 16.69 -21.82
N SER A 180 -7.81 17.65 -22.26
CA SER A 180 -7.94 19.12 -22.32
C SER A 180 -8.10 19.92 -21.01
N ALA A 181 -6.99 20.49 -20.54
CA ALA A 181 -6.73 21.95 -20.62
C ALA A 181 -5.46 22.31 -19.83
N ARG A 182 -4.43 22.77 -20.53
CA ARG A 182 -3.32 23.51 -19.94
C ARG A 182 -3.85 24.87 -19.48
N ARG A 183 -3.84 25.15 -18.18
CA ARG A 183 -3.68 26.49 -17.60
C ARG A 183 -2.93 26.34 -16.28
N TRP A 184 -1.60 26.49 -16.35
CA TRP A 184 -0.79 26.79 -15.19
C TRP A 184 -0.86 28.29 -14.95
N ILE A 185 -1.35 28.71 -13.79
CA ILE A 185 -1.20 30.05 -13.21
C ILE A 185 -0.57 29.85 -11.83
N SER A 186 0.57 30.53 -11.63
CA SER A 186 1.23 31.05 -10.40
C SER A 186 1.26 30.18 -9.13
N SER A 187 2.32 30.11 -8.34
CA SER A 187 3.33 31.12 -7.97
C SER A 187 4.59 30.44 -7.45
#